data_AF-A0A534UIB5-F1
#
_entry.id   AF-A0A534UIB5-F1
#
_cell.length_a   1.000
_cell.length_b   1.000
_cell.length_c   1.000
_cell.angle_alpha   90.00
_cell.angle_beta   90.00
_cell.angle_gamma   90.00
#
_symmetry.space_group_name_H-M   'P 1'
#
loop_
_entity.id
_entity.type
_entity.pdbx_description
1 polymer ?
#
loop_
_entity_poly.entity_id
_entity_poly.type
_entity_poly.pdbx_seq_one_letter_code
_entity_poly.pdbx_strand_id
1 'polypeptide(L)' 'MKLSDPVILEDGYQDLLIGLEKKPYAAAEGLRNIQRIMATLNPKVIRSKIEDIIENRFVRKLDESGFIDGLYSTR' A
#
# COMPACT_ATOMS: atom_id res chain seq x y z
N MET A 1 -11.47 -12.05 23.88
CA MET A 1 -11.41 -10.61 23.59
C MET A 1 -12.71 -10.23 22.91
N LYS A 2 -13.58 -9.40 23.51
CA LYS A 2 -14.85 -8.99 22.90
C LYS A 2 -14.60 -7.71 22.11
N LEU A 3 -14.85 -7.75 20.81
CA LEU A 3 -14.65 -6.63 19.86
C LEU A 3 -15.69 -5.49 20.04
N SER A 4 -16.36 -5.43 21.18
CA SER A 4 -17.48 -4.51 21.46
C SER A 4 -17.21 -3.55 22.61
N ASP A 5 -15.99 -3.57 23.16
CA ASP A 5 -15.52 -2.56 24.10
C ASP A 5 -15.09 -1.30 23.31
N PRO A 6 -15.72 -0.13 23.52
CA PRO A 6 -15.38 1.10 22.81
C PRO A 6 -13.92 1.52 22.95
N VAL A 7 -13.28 1.22 24.09
CA VAL A 7 -11.87 1.56 24.34
C VAL A 7 -10.96 0.71 23.46
N ILE A 8 -11.23 -0.60 23.38
CA ILE A 8 -10.46 -1.53 22.53
C ILE A 8 -10.64 -1.19 21.05
N LEU A 9 -11.84 -0.75 20.65
CA LEU A 9 -12.13 -0.31 19.28
C LEU A 9 -11.40 0.99 18.93
N GLU A 10 -11.37 1.96 19.84
CA GLU A 10 -10.65 3.21 19.63
C GLU A 10 -9.15 3.00 19.56
N ASP A 11 -8.56 2.24 20.49
CA ASP A 11 -7.13 1.89 20.47
C ASP A 11 -6.76 1.16 19.17
N GLY A 12 -7.54 0.15 18.77
CA GLY A 12 -7.32 -0.55 17.51
C GLY A 12 -7.48 0.35 16.27
N TYR A 13 -8.36 1.34 16.33
CA TYR A 13 -8.51 2.33 15.27
C TYR A 13 -7.30 3.27 15.19
N GLN A 14 -6.79 3.75 16.32
CA GLN A 14 -5.58 4.57 16.37
C GLN A 14 -4.35 3.80 15.88
N ASP A 15 -4.22 2.52 16.22
CA ASP A 15 -3.15 1.65 15.71
C ASP A 15 -3.22 1.50 14.18
N LEU A 16 -4.42 1.34 13.62
CA LEU A 16 -4.61 1.30 12.16
C LEU A 16 -4.21 2.63 11.50
N LEU A 17 -4.55 3.77 12.11
CA LEU A 17 -4.18 5.09 11.58
C LEU A 17 -2.66 5.32 11.56
N ILE A 18 -1.91 4.67 12.46
CA ILE A 18 -0.44 4.76 12.53
C ILE A 18 0.21 3.72 11.62
N GLY A 19 -0.34 2.50 11.57
CA GLY A 19 0.26 1.36 10.87
C GLY A 19 0.00 1.33 9.36
N LEU A 20 -1.04 2.03 8.87
CA LEU A 20 -1.34 2.10 7.45
C LEU A 20 -0.50 3.16 6.75
N GLU A 21 0.16 2.76 5.66
CA GLU A 21 0.90 3.69 4.81
C GLU A 21 -0.08 4.65 4.12
N LYS A 22 0.02 5.93 4.45
CA LYS A 22 -0.88 6.99 3.95
C LYS A 22 -0.73 7.24 2.46
N LYS A 23 0.47 7.00 1.91
CA LYS A 23 0.79 7.22 0.50
C LYS A 23 0.68 5.86 -0.21
N PRO A 24 -0.32 5.64 -1.08
CA PRO A 24 -0.62 4.32 -1.63
C PRO A 24 0.30 3.98 -2.81
N TYR A 25 1.61 3.89 -2.56
CA TYR A 25 2.58 3.48 -3.57
C TYR A 25 2.58 1.96 -3.73
N ALA A 26 2.67 1.48 -4.96
CA ALA A 26 2.84 0.05 -5.19
C ALA A 26 4.17 -0.45 -4.62
N ALA A 27 4.12 -1.51 -3.82
CA ALA A 27 5.31 -2.15 -3.24
C ALA A 27 6.01 -3.05 -4.27
N ALA A 28 7.09 -2.55 -4.87
CA ALA A 28 7.83 -3.29 -5.90
C ALA A 28 8.39 -4.64 -5.40
N GLU A 29 8.81 -4.71 -4.13
CA GLU A 29 9.27 -5.97 -3.53
C GLU A 29 8.16 -7.01 -3.40
N GLY A 30 6.96 -6.59 -2.99
CA GLY A 30 5.80 -7.47 -2.92
C GLY A 30 5.44 -8.03 -4.30
N LEU A 31 5.46 -7.19 -5.33
CA LEU A 31 5.21 -7.61 -6.71
C LEU A 31 6.30 -8.55 -7.24
N ARG A 32 7.58 -8.35 -6.88
CA ARG A 32 8.66 -9.30 -7.19
C ARG A 32 8.43 -10.67 -6.56
N ASN A 33 7.95 -10.72 -5.31
CA ASN A 33 7.61 -11.98 -4.64
C ASN A 33 6.47 -12.70 -5.37
N ILE A 34 5.40 -11.97 -5.73
CA ILE A 34 4.28 -12.50 -6.52
C ILE A 34 4.76 -12.99 -7.88
N GLN A 35 5.61 -12.24 -8.57
CA GLN A 35 6.17 -12.62 -9.86
C GLN A 35 6.91 -13.95 -9.79
N ARG A 36 7.74 -14.17 -8.76
CA ARG A 36 8.43 -15.45 -8.54
C ARG A 36 7.46 -16.60 -8.32
N ILE A 37 6.37 -16.39 -7.56
CA ILE A 37 5.34 -17.41 -7.36
C ILE A 37 4.64 -17.72 -8.69
N MET A 38 4.25 -16.71 -9.44
CA MET A 38 3.56 -16.86 -10.73
C MET A 38 4.45 -17.52 -11.81
N ALA A 39 5.76 -17.33 -11.73
CA ALA A 39 6.72 -17.98 -12.63
C ALA A 39 6.72 -19.51 -12.50
N THR A 40 6.31 -20.06 -11.35
CA THR A 40 6.13 -21.52 -11.16
C THR A 40 4.97 -22.07 -12.00
N LEU A 41 3.96 -21.25 -12.28
CA LEU A 41 2.79 -21.59 -13.09
C LEU A 41 3.03 -21.26 -14.57
N ASN A 42 3.67 -20.13 -14.84
CA ASN A 42 3.99 -19.69 -16.19
C ASN A 42 5.35 -18.95 -16.22
N PRO A 43 6.42 -19.61 -16.69
CA PRO A 43 7.76 -19.02 -16.74
C PRO A 43 7.85 -17.72 -17.56
N LYS A 44 6.90 -17.44 -18.46
CA LYS A 44 6.89 -16.21 -19.27
C LYS A 44 6.70 -14.96 -18.41
N VAL A 45 6.12 -15.08 -17.21
CA VAL A 45 5.84 -13.97 -16.29
C VAL A 45 7.13 -13.28 -15.80
N ILE A 46 8.25 -14.00 -15.72
CA ILE A 46 9.54 -13.44 -15.26
C ILE A 46 10.16 -12.44 -16.25
N ARG A 47 9.70 -12.42 -17.51
CA ARG A 47 10.23 -11.52 -18.54
C ARG A 47 9.69 -10.10 -18.44
N SER A 48 8.58 -9.91 -17.72
CA SER A 48 8.01 -8.58 -17.51
C SER A 48 8.80 -7.86 -16.43
N LYS A 49 9.15 -6.60 -16.65
CA LYS A 49 9.75 -5.79 -15.58
C LYS A 49 8.65 -5.37 -14.62
N ILE A 50 8.94 -5.42 -13.32
CA ILE A 50 7.98 -5.03 -12.29
C ILE A 50 7.66 -3.54 -12.40
N GLU A 51 8.65 -2.74 -12.81
CA GLU A 51 8.54 -1.31 -13.03
C GLU A 51 7.52 -0.97 -14.13
N ASP A 52 7.37 -1.83 -15.14
CA ASP A 52 6.41 -1.64 -16.24
C ASP A 52 4.97 -1.99 -15.81
N ILE A 53 4.80 -2.73 -14.72
CA ILE A 53 3.51 -3.13 -14.15
C ILE A 53 3.00 -2.07 -13.16
N ILE A 54 3.92 -1.35 -12.52
CA ILE A 54 3.62 -0.34 -11.51
C ILE A 54 3.26 0.99 -12.18
N GLU A 55 1.98 1.39 -12.08
CA GLU A 55 1.51 2.70 -12.51
C GLU A 55 1.37 3.67 -11.33
N ASN A 56 2.50 4.24 -10.88
CA ASN A 56 2.52 5.18 -9.76
C ASN A 56 2.45 6.66 -10.18
N ARG A 57 2.32 6.99 -11.48
CA ARG A 57 2.44 8.41 -11.93
C ARG A 57 1.35 9.29 -11.34
N PHE A 58 0.12 8.79 -11.21
CA PHE A 58 -0.99 9.55 -10.64
C PHE A 58 -0.82 9.81 -9.15
N VAL A 59 -0.48 8.76 -8.38
CA VAL A 59 -0.22 8.86 -6.94
C VAL A 59 0.95 9.81 -6.68
N ARG A 60 2.03 9.70 -7.46
CA ARG A 60 3.18 10.61 -7.38
C ARG A 60 2.80 12.07 -7.59
N LYS A 61 1.97 12.38 -8.59
CA LYS A 61 1.53 13.77 -8.83
C LYS A 61 0.72 14.32 -7.65
N LEU A 62 -0.16 13.51 -7.07
CA LEU A 62 -0.94 13.90 -5.90
C LEU A 62 -0.03 14.11 -4.68
N ASP A 63 0.95 13.23 -4.50
CA ASP A 63 1.94 13.34 -3.43
C ASP A 63 2.80 14.60 -3.57
N GLU A 64 3.42 14.79 -4.75
CA GLU A 64 4.27 15.94 -5.07
C GLU A 64 3.52 17.28 -5.00
N SER A 65 2.20 17.27 -5.22
CA SER A 65 1.35 18.47 -5.05
C SER A 65 1.08 18.84 -3.58
N GLY A 66 1.44 17.98 -2.63
CA GLY A 66 1.09 18.12 -1.21
C GLY A 66 -0.35 17.73 -0.88
N PHE A 67 -1.14 17.28 -1.86
CA PHE A 67 -2.54 16.91 -1.65
C PHE A 67 -2.70 15.78 -0.63
N ILE A 68 -1.87 14.73 -0.72
CA ILE A 68 -1.96 13.58 0.19
C ILE A 68 -1.60 14.00 1.61
N ASP A 69 -0.52 14.77 1.77
CA ASP A 69 -0.10 15.25 3.10
C ASP A 69 -1.18 16.18 3.70
N GLY A 70 -1.80 17.04 2.89
CA GLY A 70 -2.94 17.88 3.31
C GLY A 70 -4.19 17.10 3.72
N LEU A 71 -4.48 15.99 3.04
CA LEU A 71 -5.61 15.10 3.40
C LEU A 71 -5.45 14.53 4.81
N TYR A 72 -4.22 14.22 5.22
CA TYR A 72 -3.92 13.59 6.50
C TYR A 72 -3.34 14.54 7.56
N SER A 73 -3.17 15.82 7.24
CA SER A 73 -2.69 16.84 8.20
C SER A 73 -3.78 17.38 9.12
N THR A 74 -5.06 17.13 8.80
CA THR A 74 -6.17 17.59 9.63
C THR A 74 -6.31 16.69 10.85
N ARG A 75 -5.76 17.14 11.97
CA ARG A 75 -6.14 16.77 13.33
C ARG A 75 -6.62 18.01 14.06
#